data_AF-A0A7Z0ELY7-F1
#
_entry.id   AF-A0A7Z0ELY7-F1
#
_cell.length_a   1.000
_cell.length_b   1.000
_cell.length_c   1.000
_cell.angle_alpha   90.00
_cell.angle_beta   90.00
_cell.angle_gamma   90.00
#
_symmetry.space_group_name_H-M   'P 1'
#
loop_
_entity.id
_entity.type
_entity.pdbx_description
1 polymer ?
#
loop_
_entity_poly.entity_id
_entity_poly.type
_entity_poly.pdbx_seq_one_letter_code
_entity_poly.pdbx_strand_id
1 'polypeptide(L)'
;MVWLGGLITLVTIVLWVYAFFDALTTPAQEARNLPKILWLVVIALFMPVGSILWLFLGRPRQNVAAQGNAPSPAQAASAADDLDPSDFAKPSDSPHPLGPDDDPEFLRGLGRRIDPDD
;
A
#
# COMPACT_ATOMS: atom_id res chain seq x y z
N MET A 1 27.04 -25.77 -22.78
CA MET A 1 25.64 -26.24 -22.63
C MET A 1 25.25 -26.48 -21.16
N VAL A 2 26.06 -27.20 -20.37
CA VAL A 2 25.82 -27.42 -18.93
C VAL A 2 25.69 -26.15 -18.07
N TRP A 3 26.37 -25.07 -18.44
CA TRP A 3 26.29 -23.77 -17.77
C TRP A 3 24.89 -23.15 -17.81
N LEU A 4 24.21 -23.25 -18.96
CA LEU A 4 22.86 -22.72 -19.14
C LEU A 4 21.84 -23.52 -18.32
N GLY A 5 21.99 -24.85 -18.32
CA GLY A 5 21.16 -25.74 -17.49
C GLY A 5 21.32 -25.40 -16.01
N GLY A 6 22.55 -25.29 -15.51
CA GLY A 6 22.82 -24.94 -14.11
C GLY A 6 22.22 -23.60 -13.70
N LEU A 7 22.33 -22.57 -14.55
CA LEU A 7 21.74 -21.26 -14.31
C LEU A 7 20.22 -21.30 -14.21
N ILE A 8 19.55 -22.00 -15.14
CA ILE A 8 18.10 -22.14 -15.13
C ILE A 8 17.64 -22.87 -13.86
N THR A 9 18.32 -23.94 -13.46
CA THR A 9 17.98 -24.68 -12.24
C THR A 9 18.15 -23.80 -11.00
N LEU A 10 19.24 -23.01 -10.92
CA LEU A 10 19.48 -22.10 -9.81
C LEU A 10 18.39 -21.03 -9.70
N VAL A 11 18.06 -20.36 -10.80
CA VAL A 11 16.99 -19.34 -10.85
C VAL A 11 15.65 -19.96 -10.45
N THR A 12 15.34 -21.16 -10.94
CA THR A 12 14.11 -21.87 -10.60
C THR A 12 14.01 -22.15 -9.10
N ILE A 13 15.10 -22.63 -8.49
CA ILE A 13 15.15 -22.90 -7.05
C ILE A 13 14.98 -21.60 -6.25
N VAL A 14 15.71 -20.54 -6.62
CA VAL A 14 15.62 -19.25 -5.92
C VAL A 14 14.21 -18.68 -6.00
N LEU A 15 13.61 -18.69 -7.18
CA LEU A 15 12.24 -18.24 -7.41
C LEU A 15 11.24 -19.08 -6.61
N TRP A 16 11.48 -20.39 -6.53
CA TRP A 16 10.63 -21.30 -5.77
C TRP A 16 10.67 -21.02 -4.26
N VAL A 17 11.87 -20.98 -3.69
CA VAL A 17 12.08 -20.69 -2.26
C VAL A 17 11.50 -19.32 -1.92
N TYR A 18 11.78 -18.31 -2.75
CA TYR A 18 11.23 -16.97 -2.55
C TYR A 18 9.70 -16.97 -2.51
N ALA A 19 9.04 -17.55 -3.51
CA ALA A 19 7.58 -17.59 -3.56
C ALA A 19 6.98 -18.39 -2.39
N PHE A 20 7.63 -19.48 -1.97
CA PHE A 20 7.17 -20.28 -0.85
C PHE A 20 7.23 -19.50 0.47
N PHE A 21 8.34 -18.81 0.74
CA PHE A 21 8.48 -17.96 1.92
C PHE A 21 7.54 -16.75 1.89
N ASP A 22 7.36 -16.12 0.72
CA ASP A 22 6.42 -15.01 0.53
C ASP A 22 4.96 -15.44 0.80
N ALA A 23 4.57 -16.64 0.36
CA ALA A 23 3.27 -17.22 0.68
C ALA A 23 3.12 -17.59 2.17
N LEU A 24 4.20 -18.02 2.81
CA LEU A 24 4.23 -18.33 4.25
C LEU A 24 4.07 -17.08 5.11
N THR A 25 4.74 -15.98 4.77
CA THR A 25 4.68 -14.72 5.52
C THR A 25 3.41 -13.93 5.26
N THR A 26 2.75 -14.16 4.12
CA THR A 26 1.46 -13.54 3.80
C THR A 26 0.35 -14.02 4.75
N PRO A 27 -0.41 -13.13 5.40
CA PRO A 27 -1.54 -13.52 6.25
C PRO A 27 -2.68 -14.14 5.44
N ALA A 28 -3.36 -15.14 6.00
CA ALA A 28 -4.34 -15.97 5.27
C ALA A 28 -5.57 -15.20 4.76
N GLN A 29 -5.86 -14.04 5.33
CA GLN A 29 -6.97 -13.15 4.95
C GLN A 29 -6.67 -12.35 3.68
N GLU A 30 -5.40 -12.22 3.32
CA GLU A 30 -4.94 -11.41 2.18
C GLU A 30 -4.58 -12.26 0.95
N ALA A 31 -4.47 -13.59 1.13
CA ALA A 31 -4.24 -14.53 0.03
C ALA A 31 -5.49 -14.64 -0.85
N ARG A 32 -5.38 -14.29 -2.14
CA ARG A 32 -6.51 -14.25 -3.08
C ARG A 32 -6.83 -15.62 -3.69
N ASN A 33 -8.07 -15.75 -4.19
CA ASN A 33 -8.61 -16.84 -5.02
C ASN A 33 -8.67 -18.24 -4.38
N LEU A 34 -7.71 -18.60 -3.53
CA LEU A 34 -7.61 -19.90 -2.88
C LEU A 34 -7.21 -19.74 -1.41
N PRO A 35 -7.62 -20.67 -0.52
CA PRO A 35 -7.13 -20.73 0.85
C PRO A 35 -5.60 -20.81 0.89
N LYS A 36 -4.96 -20.14 1.86
CA LYS A 36 -3.49 -20.10 2.02
C LYS A 36 -2.83 -21.49 1.89
N ILE A 37 -3.45 -22.51 2.47
CA ILE A 37 -2.95 -23.89 2.45
C ILE A 37 -2.89 -24.43 1.00
N LEU A 38 -3.89 -24.13 0.18
CA LEU A 38 -3.92 -24.58 -1.21
C LEU A 38 -2.83 -23.90 -2.04
N TRP A 39 -2.54 -22.62 -1.79
CA TRP A 39 -1.42 -21.93 -2.43
C TRP A 39 -0.07 -22.57 -2.11
N LEU A 40 0.17 -22.91 -0.84
CA LEU A 40 1.40 -23.61 -0.44
C LEU A 40 1.52 -24.98 -1.11
N VAL A 41 0.41 -25.73 -1.20
CA VAL A 41 0.37 -27.02 -1.89
C VAL A 41 0.67 -26.86 -3.38
N VAL A 42 0.10 -25.85 -4.04
CA VAL A 42 0.36 -25.56 -5.47
C VAL A 42 1.83 -25.19 -5.70
N ILE A 43 2.42 -24.32 -4.87
CA ILE A 43 3.83 -23.96 -4.97
C ILE A 43 4.72 -25.19 -4.75
N ALA A 44 4.40 -26.04 -3.77
CA ALA A 44 5.18 -27.23 -3.45
C ALA A 44 5.09 -28.32 -4.54
N LEU A 45 3.90 -28.56 -5.12
CA LEU A 45 3.71 -29.60 -6.14
C LEU A 45 4.15 -29.15 -7.54
N PHE A 46 3.94 -27.89 -7.87
CA PHE A 46 4.13 -27.37 -9.22
C PHE A 46 5.28 -26.38 -9.32
N MET A 47 6.39 -26.66 -8.62
CA MET A 47 7.61 -25.85 -8.46
C MET A 47 7.70 -24.55 -9.31
N PRO A 48 8.05 -24.52 -10.62
CA PRO A 48 8.12 -23.24 -11.35
C PRO A 48 6.75 -22.60 -11.56
N VAL A 49 5.73 -23.39 -11.90
CA VAL A 49 4.40 -22.92 -12.26
C VAL A 49 3.68 -22.34 -11.04
N GLY A 50 3.73 -23.03 -9.90
CA GLY A 50 3.09 -22.60 -8.66
C GLY A 50 3.67 -21.31 -8.12
N SER A 51 4.99 -21.14 -8.21
CA SER A 51 5.67 -19.90 -7.81
C SER A 51 5.32 -18.72 -8.71
N ILE A 52 5.27 -18.93 -10.03
CA ILE A 52 4.81 -17.90 -10.97
C ILE A 52 3.36 -17.52 -10.63
N LEU A 53 2.48 -18.51 -10.49
CA LEU A 53 1.06 -18.28 -10.24
C LEU A 53 0.84 -17.51 -8.93
N TRP A 54 1.62 -17.79 -7.89
CA TRP A 54 1.59 -17.05 -6.62
C TRP A 54 1.89 -15.56 -6.80
N LEU A 55 2.93 -15.23 -7.58
CA LEU A 55 3.34 -13.85 -7.82
C LEU A 55 2.26 -13.03 -8.55
N PHE A 56 1.49 -13.66 -9.44
CA PHE A 56 0.44 -12.97 -10.21
C PHE A 56 -0.93 -12.98 -9.53
N LEU A 57 -1.35 -14.11 -8.96
CA LEU A 57 -2.70 -14.34 -8.47
C LEU A 57 -2.81 -14.45 -6.96
N GLY A 58 -1.73 -14.82 -6.26
CA GLY A 58 -1.75 -15.10 -4.82
C GLY A 58 -1.37 -13.91 -3.95
N ARG A 59 -0.55 -13.00 -4.48
CA ARG A 59 0.00 -11.84 -3.75
C ARG A 59 -1.12 -10.92 -3.22
N PRO A 60 -1.03 -10.47 -1.95
CA PRO A 60 -1.91 -9.44 -1.41
C PRO A 60 -1.90 -8.23 -2.31
N ARG A 61 -3.08 -7.76 -2.74
CA ARG A 61 -3.15 -6.35 -3.11
C ARG A 61 -2.92 -5.61 -1.80
N GLN A 62 -1.78 -4.93 -1.69
CA GLN A 62 -1.73 -3.76 -0.83
C GLN A 62 -2.94 -2.95 -1.28
N ASN A 63 -3.97 -2.91 -0.44
CA ASN A 63 -4.94 -1.86 -0.52
C ASN A 63 -4.05 -0.64 -0.34
N VAL A 64 -3.67 0.01 -1.44
CA VAL A 64 -3.35 1.42 -1.42
C VAL A 64 -4.64 2.00 -0.90
N ALA A 65 -4.74 2.05 0.43
CA ALA A 65 -5.83 2.64 1.14
C ALA A 65 -5.91 4.01 0.51
N ALA A 66 -6.98 4.22 -0.25
CA ALA A 66 -7.51 5.50 -0.67
C ALA A 66 -6.56 6.65 -0.32
N GLN A 67 -5.48 6.80 -1.09
CA GLN A 67 -4.84 8.10 -1.19
C GLN A 67 -5.92 8.92 -1.87
N GLY A 68 -6.46 9.87 -1.12
CA GLY A 68 -7.88 10.08 -0.91
C GLY A 68 -8.78 10.19 -2.14
N ASN A 69 -10.02 10.53 -1.86
CA ASN A 69 -10.97 11.03 -2.84
C ASN A 69 -10.41 12.31 -3.50
N ALA A 70 -9.37 12.20 -4.33
CA ALA A 70 -8.85 13.28 -5.15
C ALA A 70 -9.98 13.62 -6.12
N PRO A 71 -10.56 14.83 -6.05
CA PRO A 71 -11.60 15.21 -6.98
C PRO A 71 -11.07 14.98 -8.39
N SER A 72 -11.87 14.30 -9.22
CA SER A 72 -11.53 14.12 -10.63
C SER A 72 -11.14 15.47 -11.22
N PRO A 73 -10.13 15.57 -12.10
CA PRO A 73 -9.71 16.85 -12.69
C PRO A 73 -10.86 17.63 -13.34
N ALA A 74 -11.95 16.95 -13.73
CA ALA A 74 -13.19 17.57 -14.17
C ALA A 74 -13.93 18.39 -13.08
N GLN A 75 -13.92 17.95 -11.81
CA GLN A 75 -14.52 18.68 -10.68
C GLN A 75 -13.67 19.88 -10.26
N ALA A 76 -12.33 19.77 -10.31
CA ALA A 76 -11.43 20.89 -10.03
C ALA A 76 -11.53 22.00 -11.09
N ALA A 77 -11.71 21.64 -12.36
CA ALA A 77 -11.93 22.60 -13.44
C ALA A 77 -13.30 23.30 -13.34
N SER A 78 -14.33 22.60 -12.89
CA SER A 78 -15.69 23.16 -12.71
C SER A 78 -15.78 24.12 -11.51
N ALA A 79 -14.96 23.89 -10.47
CA ALA A 79 -14.91 24.76 -9.29
C ALA A 79 -14.16 26.08 -9.55
N ALA A 80 -13.32 26.15 -10.58
CA ALA A 80 -12.56 27.35 -10.91
C ALA A 80 -13.38 28.43 -11.64
N ASP A 81 -14.44 28.03 -12.35
CA ASP A 81 -15.33 28.96 -13.06
C ASP A 81 -16.35 29.65 -12.14
N ASP A 82 -16.54 29.15 -10.91
CA ASP A 82 -17.55 29.61 -9.94
C ASP A 82 -16.90 30.23 -8.68
N LEU A 83 -15.69 30.79 -8.81
CA LEU A 83 -14.96 31.42 -7.71
C LEU A 83 -15.46 32.84 -7.45
N ASP A 84 -16.33 33.00 -6.44
CA ASP A 84 -16.69 34.29 -5.87
C ASP A 84 -15.56 34.79 -4.91
N PRO A 85 -14.98 35.99 -5.10
CA PRO A 85 -13.97 36.56 -4.21
C PRO A 85 -14.38 36.66 -2.73
N SER A 86 -15.67 36.57 -2.43
CA SER A 86 -16.17 36.58 -1.06
C SER A 86 -16.08 35.22 -0.34
N ASP A 87 -15.82 34.13 -1.06
CA ASP A 87 -15.66 32.80 -0.45
C ASP A 87 -14.30 32.60 0.24
N PHE A 88 -13.28 33.39 -0.09
CA PHE A 88 -11.99 33.39 0.63
C PHE A 88 -12.11 33.82 2.11
N ALA A 89 -13.22 34.49 2.48
CA ALA A 89 -13.48 34.91 3.84
C ALA A 89 -14.29 33.89 4.67
N LYS A 90 -14.79 32.80 4.06
CA LYS A 90 -15.49 31.75 4.80
C LYS A 90 -14.48 30.78 5.41
N PRO A 91 -14.59 30.44 6.71
CA PRO A 91 -13.84 29.32 7.26
C PRO A 91 -14.28 28.05 6.54
N SER A 92 -13.34 27.42 5.83
CA SER A 92 -13.57 26.15 5.13
C SER A 92 -13.77 25.04 6.16
N ASP A 93 -15.02 24.65 6.40
CA ASP A 93 -15.41 23.54 7.29
C ASP A 93 -15.09 22.15 6.67
N SER A 94 -14.20 22.12 5.67
CA SER A 94 -13.67 20.90 5.09
C SER A 94 -12.83 20.18 6.14
N PRO A 95 -13.00 18.86 6.35
CA PRO A 95 -12.09 18.04 7.14
C PRO A 95 -10.75 17.94 6.41
N HIS A 96 -10.01 19.04 6.37
CA HIS A 96 -8.64 19.05 5.91
C HIS A 96 -7.84 18.29 6.97
N PRO A 97 -7.02 17.31 6.59
CA PRO A 97 -6.02 16.78 7.50
C PRO A 97 -5.19 17.96 8.00
N LEU A 98 -5.38 18.37 9.25
CA LEU A 98 -4.60 19.45 9.84
C LEU A 98 -3.15 18.99 9.90
N GLY A 99 -2.25 19.82 9.36
CA GLY A 99 -0.82 19.59 9.55
C GLY A 99 -0.48 19.66 11.03
N PRO A 100 0.62 19.03 11.47
CA PRO A 100 1.11 19.18 12.85
C PRO A 100 1.28 20.66 13.26
N ASP A 101 1.64 21.54 12.32
CA ASP A 101 1.81 22.97 12.55
C ASP A 101 0.49 23.75 12.74
N ASP A 102 -0.64 23.19 12.30
CA ASP A 102 -1.98 23.81 12.37
C ASP A 102 -2.84 23.27 13.53
N ASP A 103 -2.38 22.22 14.24
CA ASP A 103 -3.09 21.62 15.38
C ASP A 103 -2.74 22.33 16.71
N PRO A 104 -3.70 23.02 17.35
CA PRO A 104 -3.44 23.74 18.60
C PRO A 104 -3.03 22.82 19.76
N GLU A 105 -3.49 21.56 19.79
CA GLU A 105 -3.11 20.61 20.84
C GLU A 105 -1.66 20.14 20.67
N PHE A 106 -1.21 19.95 19.43
CA PHE A 106 0.17 19.61 19.11
C PHE A 106 1.14 20.75 19.50
N LEU A 107 0.78 22.00 19.17
CA LEU A 107 1.57 23.19 19.54
C LEU A 107 1.63 23.38 21.06
N ARG A 108 0.53 23.14 21.79
CA ARG A 108 0.52 23.13 23.27
C ARG A 108 1.48 22.08 23.84
N GLY A 109 1.53 20.91 23.20
CA GLY A 109 2.46 19.84 23.57
C GLY A 109 3.93 20.24 23.37
N LEU A 110 4.25 20.92 22.27
CA LEU A 110 5.58 21.47 22.02
C LEU A 110 5.94 22.57 23.03
N GLY A 111 5.02 23.50 23.29
CA GLY A 111 5.21 24.57 24.28
C GLY A 111 5.62 24.04 25.64
N ARG A 112 4.89 23.04 26.17
CA ARG A 112 5.18 22.40 27.47
C ARG A 112 6.52 21.64 27.52
N ARG A 113 7.07 21.25 26.36
CA ARG A 113 8.39 20.59 26.28
C ARG A 113 9.52 21.61 26.19
N ILE A 114 9.26 22.76 25.56
CA ILE A 114 10.22 23.83 25.37
C ILE A 114 10.37 24.66 26.65
N ASP A 115 9.25 24.89 27.36
CA ASP A 115 9.22 25.62 28.62
C ASP A 115 8.62 24.75 29.73
N PRO A 116 9.45 23.98 30.45
CA PRO A 116 8.99 23.04 31.47
C PRO A 116 8.73 23.67 32.84
N ASP A 117 9.07 24.94 33.04
CA ASP A 117 9.18 25.59 34.37
C ASP A 117 8.10 26.66 34.66
N ASP A 118 7.07 26.78 33.82
CA ASP A 118 5.80 27.53 34.08
C ASP A 118 4.69 26.62 34.66
#